data_AF-A0A8H4LPL8-F1
#
_entry.id   AF-A0A8H4LPL8-F1
#
_cell.length_a   1.000
_cell.length_b   1.000
_cell.length_c   1.000
_cell.angle_alpha   90.00
_cell.angle_beta   90.00
_cell.angle_gamma   90.00
#
_symmetry.space_group_name_H-M   'P 1'
#
loop_
_entity.id
_entity.type
_entity.pdbx_description
1 polymer ?
#
loop_
_entity_poly.entity_id
_entity_poly.type
_entity_poly.pdbx_seq_one_letter_code
_entity_poly.pdbx_strand_id
1 'polypeptide(L)'
;MADVKLLPEAQELLDKWSARDGKKPAAYYHKTDISDWAQLSSLWETSLEMLGQIDILCNGAGIYEPPSSTFWNSPGISPLAEDKADASPGVYKTFAVNTMGPIRLAQIAIDYWLENRNVEGNLLWVASLGGYVHSLQTPLYFASKAAIISFVKSLANLLTGFCWIELLIQLFFTLTPIFHPEYCRDRVRPDDLTLTPDHCATVMFNVLTEPQYGDGSIVETMLVGTKENPSVHVREVPLTALYPTVGPVGQDNHLLEEEEKFTKHLQENGMRK
;
A
#
# COMPACT_ATOMS: atom_id res chain seq x y z
N MET A 1 -13.41 5.88 2.16
CA MET A 1 -12.10 6.44 2.56
C MET A 1 -11.90 6.18 4.05
N ALA A 2 -10.68 5.84 4.45
CA ALA A 2 -10.34 5.59 5.84
C ALA A 2 -9.02 6.28 6.19
N ASP A 3 -9.02 7.10 7.23
CA ASP A 3 -7.86 7.84 7.72
C ASP A 3 -8.08 8.20 9.19
N VAL A 4 -7.01 8.50 9.94
CA VAL A 4 -7.08 9.03 11.31
C VAL A 4 -7.67 10.44 11.34
N LYS A 5 -7.57 11.18 10.24
CA LYS A 5 -8.13 12.53 10.12
C LYS A 5 -8.55 12.85 8.69
N LEU A 6 -9.77 13.35 8.53
CA LEU A 6 -10.26 13.90 7.28
C LEU A 6 -9.83 15.37 7.12
N LEU A 7 -9.33 15.72 5.93
CA LEU A 7 -8.98 17.09 5.58
C LEU A 7 -10.22 17.88 5.12
N PRO A 8 -10.26 19.22 5.28
CA PRO A 8 -11.41 20.04 4.87
C PRO A 8 -11.81 19.84 3.39
N GLU A 9 -10.84 19.81 2.49
CA GLU A 9 -11.06 19.59 1.05
C GLU A 9 -11.67 18.20 0.76
N ALA A 10 -11.37 17.19 1.57
CA ALA A 10 -11.95 15.86 1.45
C ALA A 10 -13.38 15.80 2.02
N GLN A 11 -13.71 16.64 3.00
CA GLN A 11 -15.08 16.78 3.52
C GLN A 11 -16.02 17.35 2.46
N GLU A 12 -15.60 18.37 1.71
CA GLU A 12 -16.41 18.92 0.61
C GLU A 12 -16.75 17.87 -0.45
N LEU A 13 -15.79 16.99 -0.76
CA LEU A 13 -16.00 15.88 -1.69
C LEU A 13 -17.02 14.86 -1.12
N LEU A 14 -16.92 14.52 0.16
CA LEU A 14 -17.85 13.61 0.81
C LEU A 14 -19.27 14.18 0.84
N ASP A 15 -19.42 15.46 1.17
CA ASP A 15 -20.72 16.12 1.21
C ASP A 15 -21.41 16.04 -0.16
N LYS A 16 -20.64 16.24 -1.24
CA LYS A 16 -21.10 16.11 -2.63
C LYS A 16 -21.57 14.70 -2.99
N TRP A 17 -20.94 13.65 -2.44
CA TRP A 17 -21.18 12.25 -2.80
C TRP A 17 -21.79 11.42 -1.65
N SER A 18 -22.48 12.07 -0.72
CA SER A 18 -23.02 11.43 0.50
C SER A 18 -24.32 10.65 0.29
N ALA A 19 -24.99 10.78 -0.86
CA ALA A 19 -26.34 10.26 -1.08
C ALA A 19 -26.37 8.81 -1.57
N ARG A 20 -27.20 7.99 -0.93
CA ARG A 20 -27.43 6.57 -1.25
C ARG A 20 -28.72 6.42 -2.05
N ASP A 21 -28.74 6.87 -3.30
CA ASP A 21 -29.90 6.70 -4.19
C ASP A 21 -29.79 5.46 -5.11
N GLY A 22 -28.70 4.70 -4.98
CA GLY A 22 -28.42 3.48 -5.74
C GLY A 22 -28.17 3.71 -7.25
N LYS A 23 -28.24 4.96 -7.71
CA LYS A 23 -28.05 5.36 -9.11
C LYS A 23 -26.79 6.19 -9.32
N LYS A 24 -26.23 6.74 -8.24
CA LYS A 24 -25.03 7.58 -8.26
C LYS A 24 -23.91 6.97 -7.41
N PRO A 25 -22.64 7.29 -7.74
CA PRO A 25 -21.50 7.00 -6.87
C PRO A 25 -21.73 7.60 -5.47
N ALA A 26 -21.32 6.87 -4.45
CA ALA A 26 -21.34 7.33 -3.07
C ALA A 26 -19.94 7.26 -2.46
N ALA A 27 -19.64 8.19 -1.56
CA ALA A 27 -18.38 8.23 -0.83
C ALA A 27 -18.65 8.31 0.68
N TYR A 28 -17.92 7.50 1.43
CA TYR A 28 -18.03 7.42 2.88
C TYR A 28 -16.67 7.62 3.53
N TYR A 29 -16.68 8.12 4.75
CA TYR A 29 -15.50 8.21 5.60
C TYR A 29 -15.70 7.41 6.87
N HIS A 30 -14.68 6.63 7.22
CA HIS A 30 -14.59 5.92 8.47
C HIS A 30 -13.25 6.29 9.13
N LYS A 31 -13.29 6.86 10.33
CA LYS A 31 -12.07 7.21 11.06
C LYS A 31 -11.36 5.92 11.47
N THR A 32 -10.12 5.72 11.02
CA THR A 32 -9.38 4.48 11.26
C THR A 32 -7.90 4.76 11.46
N ASP A 33 -7.35 4.27 12.56
CA ASP A 33 -5.91 4.03 12.70
C ASP A 33 -5.58 2.63 12.19
N ILE A 34 -4.86 2.55 11.06
CA ILE A 34 -4.53 1.28 10.40
C ILE A 34 -3.60 0.39 11.23
N SER A 35 -2.92 0.94 12.24
CA SER A 35 -2.11 0.15 13.18
C SER A 35 -2.94 -0.54 14.27
N ASP A 36 -4.21 -0.18 14.42
CA ASP A 36 -5.15 -0.82 15.34
C ASP A 36 -6.02 -1.83 14.57
N TRP A 37 -5.77 -3.11 14.81
CA TRP A 37 -6.47 -4.18 14.10
C TRP A 37 -7.96 -4.29 14.44
N ALA A 38 -8.39 -3.81 15.61
CA ALA A 38 -9.82 -3.76 15.92
C ALA A 38 -10.52 -2.71 15.03
N GLN A 39 -9.86 -1.59 14.77
CA GLN A 39 -10.38 -0.57 13.85
C GLN A 39 -10.36 -1.03 12.38
N LEU A 40 -9.42 -1.91 12.00
CA LEU A 40 -9.45 -2.56 10.68
C LEU A 40 -10.67 -3.46 10.51
N SER A 41 -11.01 -4.26 11.52
CA SER A 41 -12.23 -5.08 11.50
C SER A 41 -13.49 -4.20 11.41
N SER A 42 -13.59 -3.17 12.25
CA SER A 42 -14.71 -2.21 12.20
C SER A 42 -14.84 -1.52 10.85
N LEU A 43 -13.71 -1.11 10.25
CA LEU A 43 -13.68 -0.51 8.92
C LEU A 43 -14.24 -1.46 7.87
N TRP A 44 -13.80 -2.72 7.89
CA TRP A 44 -14.22 -3.73 6.93
C TRP A 44 -15.72 -4.02 7.02
N GLU A 45 -16.21 -4.29 8.23
CA GLU A 45 -17.63 -4.55 8.50
C GLU A 45 -18.52 -3.38 8.05
N THR A 46 -18.15 -2.16 8.42
CA THR A 46 -18.87 -0.95 8.00
C THR A 46 -18.83 -0.78 6.49
N SER A 47 -17.69 -1.04 5.85
CA SER A 47 -17.56 -0.91 4.39
C SER A 47 -18.47 -1.90 3.66
N LEU A 48 -18.55 -3.15 4.12
CA LEU A 48 -19.46 -4.14 3.56
C LEU A 48 -20.94 -3.76 3.79
N GLU A 49 -21.31 -3.27 4.97
CA GLU A 49 -22.67 -2.79 5.23
C GLU A 49 -23.05 -1.62 4.30
N MET A 50 -22.11 -0.71 4.05
CA MET A 50 -22.33 0.51 3.29
C MET A 50 -22.25 0.31 1.77
N LEU A 51 -21.44 -0.62 1.29
CA LEU A 51 -21.20 -0.84 -0.14
C LEU A 51 -21.86 -2.11 -0.67
N GLY A 52 -22.15 -3.10 0.19
CA GLY A 52 -22.72 -4.40 -0.17
C GLY A 52 -21.69 -5.38 -0.73
N GLN A 53 -20.70 -4.88 -1.47
CA GLN A 53 -19.58 -5.64 -2.03
C GLN A 53 -18.31 -4.79 -2.00
N ILE A 54 -17.15 -5.44 -1.89
CA ILE A 54 -15.84 -4.78 -1.96
C ILE A 54 -15.05 -5.45 -3.08
N ASP A 55 -14.92 -4.76 -4.20
CA ASP A 55 -14.14 -5.23 -5.36
C ASP A 55 -12.67 -4.81 -5.25
N ILE A 56 -12.41 -3.60 -4.75
CA ILE A 56 -11.08 -3.01 -4.75
C ILE A 56 -10.70 -2.60 -3.33
N LEU A 57 -9.50 -3.03 -2.89
CA LEU A 57 -8.85 -2.49 -1.71
C LEU A 57 -7.61 -1.70 -2.13
N CYS A 58 -7.60 -0.41 -1.84
CA CYS A 58 -6.46 0.47 -2.06
C CYS A 58 -5.74 0.80 -0.74
N ASN A 59 -4.58 0.18 -0.52
CA ASN A 59 -3.69 0.45 0.61
C ASN A 59 -2.86 1.72 0.36
N GLY A 60 -3.45 2.87 0.70
CA GLY A 60 -2.83 4.20 0.55
C GLY A 60 -2.21 4.81 1.82
N ALA A 61 -2.54 4.29 3.00
CA ALA A 61 -2.07 4.86 4.27
C ALA A 61 -0.54 4.73 4.45
N GLY A 62 0.10 5.78 4.96
CA GLY A 62 1.52 5.75 5.27
C GLY A 62 2.02 7.02 5.97
N ILE A 63 3.10 6.88 6.72
CA ILE A 63 3.82 7.98 7.38
C ILE A 63 5.29 7.98 6.99
N TYR A 64 5.87 9.16 6.83
CA TYR A 64 7.28 9.35 6.47
C TYR A 64 8.15 9.46 7.72
N GLU A 65 8.28 8.35 8.46
CA GLU A 65 9.18 8.18 9.63
C GLU A 65 9.28 9.43 10.54
N PRO A 66 8.23 9.73 11.33
CA PRO A 66 8.24 10.87 12.23
C PRO A 66 9.30 10.70 13.33
N PRO A 67 9.78 11.80 13.95
CA PRO A 67 10.72 11.74 15.07
C PRO A 67 10.22 10.87 16.25
N SER A 68 8.91 10.65 16.36
CA SER A 68 8.30 9.78 17.35
C SER A 68 8.47 8.29 17.12
N SER A 69 8.78 7.88 15.89
CA SER A 69 8.96 6.49 15.47
C SER A 69 10.06 6.41 14.41
N THR A 70 11.31 6.63 14.83
CA THR A 70 12.50 6.57 13.96
C THR A 70 13.61 5.78 14.64
N PHE A 71 14.51 5.21 13.84
CA PHE A 71 15.70 4.52 14.35
C PHE A 71 16.58 5.42 15.22
N TRP A 72 16.62 6.72 14.91
CA TRP A 72 17.52 7.68 15.54
C TRP A 72 17.04 8.20 16.91
N ASN A 73 15.76 7.99 17.25
CA ASN A 73 15.14 8.45 18.49
C ASN A 73 14.64 7.25 19.28
N SER A 74 15.55 6.57 19.97
CA SER A 74 15.20 5.38 20.75
C SER A 74 14.46 5.76 22.06
N PRO A 75 13.49 4.94 22.51
CA PRO A 75 12.82 5.10 23.80
C PRO A 75 13.80 5.11 24.98
N GLY A 76 13.54 5.97 25.97
CA GLY A 76 14.43 6.14 27.13
C GLY A 76 15.70 6.95 26.87
N ILE A 77 15.99 7.30 25.61
CA ILE A 77 17.11 8.18 25.21
C ILE A 77 16.58 9.51 24.66
N SER A 78 15.70 9.44 23.66
CA SER A 78 15.13 10.64 23.03
C SER A 78 13.76 10.97 23.62
N PRO A 79 13.50 12.23 24.02
CA PRO A 79 12.18 12.65 24.48
C PRO A 79 11.16 12.74 23.33
N LEU A 80 11.59 12.60 22.08
CA LEU A 80 10.72 12.63 20.91
C LEU A 80 10.04 11.28 20.68
N ALA A 81 10.62 10.18 21.16
CA ALA A 81 10.10 8.82 20.98
C ALA A 81 8.72 8.67 21.64
N GLU A 82 7.77 8.08 20.90
CA GLU A 82 6.43 7.77 21.43
C GLU A 82 6.42 6.46 22.24
N ASP A 83 7.25 5.50 21.85
CA ASP A 83 7.35 4.21 22.53
C ASP A 83 7.90 4.36 23.95
N LYS A 84 7.45 3.46 24.84
CA LYS A 84 7.90 3.42 26.24
C LYS A 84 9.35 2.94 26.33
N ALA A 85 10.07 3.44 27.33
CA ALA A 85 11.45 3.00 27.62
C ALA A 85 11.57 1.50 27.97
N ASP A 86 10.48 0.87 28.41
CA ASP A 86 10.40 -0.57 28.65
C ASP A 86 10.22 -1.41 27.37
N ALA A 87 10.18 -0.76 26.20
CA ALA A 87 10.03 -1.35 24.88
C ALA A 87 8.74 -2.18 24.68
N SER A 88 7.71 -2.02 25.52
CA SER A 88 6.41 -2.69 25.36
C SER A 88 5.40 -1.80 24.62
N PRO A 89 4.65 -2.30 23.62
CA PRO A 89 4.54 -3.71 23.17
C PRO A 89 5.60 -4.14 22.14
N GLY A 90 6.47 -3.25 21.68
CA GLY A 90 7.61 -3.58 20.83
C GLY A 90 7.32 -3.55 19.34
N VAL A 91 6.80 -2.43 18.83
CA VAL A 91 6.56 -2.23 17.39
C VAL A 91 6.74 -0.75 17.04
N TYR A 92 7.62 -0.43 16.09
CA TYR A 92 7.70 0.92 15.54
C TYR A 92 6.40 1.29 14.83
N LYS A 93 5.79 2.42 15.21
CA LYS A 93 4.57 2.96 14.56
C LYS A 93 4.71 3.03 13.04
N THR A 94 5.89 3.36 12.51
CA THR A 94 6.18 3.39 11.07
C THR A 94 5.94 2.04 10.40
N PHE A 95 6.39 0.92 10.98
CA PHE A 95 6.11 -0.41 10.46
C PHE A 95 4.64 -0.81 10.68
N ALA A 96 4.08 -0.44 11.83
CA ALA A 96 2.68 -0.74 12.12
C ALA A 96 1.73 -0.11 11.07
N VAL A 97 1.99 1.14 10.70
CA VAL A 97 1.18 1.90 9.73
C VAL A 97 1.52 1.56 8.28
N ASN A 98 2.81 1.55 7.91
CA ASN A 98 3.21 1.40 6.51
C ASN A 98 3.19 -0.06 6.02
N THR A 99 3.25 -1.03 6.93
CA THR A 99 3.45 -2.45 6.58
C THR A 99 2.38 -3.34 7.21
N MET A 100 2.32 -3.41 8.54
CA MET A 100 1.50 -4.42 9.23
C MET A 100 0.00 -4.20 9.04
N GLY A 101 -0.48 -2.96 9.18
CA GLY A 101 -1.88 -2.60 8.97
C GLY A 101 -2.38 -2.92 7.56
N PRO A 102 -1.72 -2.42 6.50
CA PRO A 102 -2.02 -2.77 5.12
C PRO A 102 -2.02 -4.28 4.83
N ILE A 103 -1.05 -5.03 5.35
CA ILE A 103 -0.99 -6.51 5.21
C ILE A 103 -2.20 -7.16 5.89
N ARG A 104 -2.54 -6.72 7.11
CA ARG A 104 -3.70 -7.24 7.82
C ARG A 104 -5.00 -6.94 7.07
N LEU A 105 -5.14 -5.77 6.49
CA LEU A 105 -6.33 -5.40 5.72
C LEU A 105 -6.41 -6.19 4.40
N ALA A 106 -5.29 -6.41 3.72
CA ALA A 106 -5.23 -7.28 2.54
C ALA A 106 -5.56 -8.73 2.87
N GLN A 107 -5.14 -9.24 4.03
CA GLN A 107 -5.53 -10.56 4.50
C GLN A 107 -7.06 -10.68 4.66
N ILE A 108 -7.71 -9.67 5.23
CA ILE A 108 -9.18 -9.65 5.36
C ILE A 108 -9.85 -9.63 3.97
N ALA A 109 -9.34 -8.81 3.04
CA ALA A 109 -9.88 -8.74 1.69
C ALA A 109 -9.73 -10.05 0.91
N ILE A 110 -8.56 -10.69 1.00
CA ILE A 110 -8.32 -11.99 0.38
C ILE A 110 -9.26 -13.04 0.98
N ASP A 111 -9.48 -13.09 2.30
CA ASP A 111 -10.46 -14.02 2.91
C ASP A 111 -11.84 -13.81 2.30
N TYR A 112 -12.26 -12.56 2.21
CA TYR A 112 -13.55 -12.21 1.64
C TYR A 112 -13.71 -12.65 0.19
N TRP A 113 -12.74 -12.37 -0.69
CA TRP A 113 -12.82 -12.80 -2.09
C TRP A 113 -12.70 -14.31 -2.25
N LEU A 114 -11.93 -14.98 -1.39
CA LEU A 114 -11.89 -16.42 -1.40
C LEU A 114 -13.23 -17.04 -0.95
N GLU A 115 -13.95 -16.43 -0.02
CA GLU A 115 -15.29 -16.90 0.37
C GLU A 115 -16.38 -16.49 -0.63
N ASN A 116 -16.14 -15.46 -1.45
CA ASN A 116 -17.09 -14.90 -2.42
C ASN A 116 -16.50 -14.95 -3.83
N ARG A 117 -16.34 -16.16 -4.37
CA ARG A 117 -15.66 -16.44 -5.66
C ARG A 117 -16.26 -15.73 -6.88
N ASN A 118 -17.46 -15.16 -6.76
CA ASN A 118 -18.11 -14.36 -7.80
C ASN A 118 -17.66 -12.89 -7.81
N VAL A 119 -16.84 -12.47 -6.85
CA VAL A 119 -16.27 -11.13 -6.77
C VAL A 119 -14.86 -11.16 -7.35
N GLU A 120 -14.64 -10.38 -8.40
CA GLU A 120 -13.30 -10.20 -8.98
C GLU A 120 -12.55 -9.16 -8.16
N GLY A 121 -11.83 -9.64 -7.14
CA GLY A 121 -11.08 -8.78 -6.24
C GLY A 121 -9.86 -8.13 -6.89
N ASN A 122 -9.53 -6.90 -6.50
CA ASN A 122 -8.29 -6.24 -6.86
C ASN A 122 -7.62 -5.55 -5.65
N LEU A 123 -6.32 -5.80 -5.48
CA LEU A 123 -5.49 -5.11 -4.49
C LEU A 123 -4.64 -4.06 -5.17
N LEU A 124 -4.80 -2.81 -4.76
CA LEU A 124 -3.88 -1.74 -5.11
C LEU A 124 -3.09 -1.32 -3.88
N TRP A 125 -1.79 -1.17 -4.03
CA TRP A 125 -0.90 -0.72 -2.96
C TRP A 125 -0.16 0.54 -3.38
N VAL A 126 0.02 1.49 -2.46
CA VAL A 126 0.83 2.69 -2.69
C VAL A 126 2.17 2.54 -1.97
N ALA A 127 3.22 2.19 -2.72
CA ALA A 127 4.58 2.06 -2.20
C ALA A 127 5.42 3.35 -2.39
N SER A 128 6.76 3.21 -2.49
CA SER A 128 7.69 4.33 -2.62
C SER A 128 9.06 3.86 -3.14
N LEU A 129 9.89 4.82 -3.58
CA LEU A 129 11.17 4.56 -4.27
C LEU A 129 12.11 3.96 -3.25
N GLY A 130 11.91 4.37 -1.99
CA GLY A 130 12.57 3.83 -0.82
C GLY A 130 12.35 2.34 -0.59
N GLY A 131 11.53 1.65 -1.40
CA GLY A 131 11.50 0.20 -1.38
C GLY A 131 12.68 -0.48 -2.09
N TYR A 132 13.44 0.23 -2.92
CA TYR A 132 14.66 -0.30 -3.58
C TYR A 132 15.79 0.73 -3.75
N VAL A 133 15.57 1.99 -3.39
CA VAL A 133 16.64 2.94 -3.06
C VAL A 133 16.79 3.04 -1.54
N HIS A 134 17.79 3.75 -1.03
CA HIS A 134 18.13 3.72 0.40
C HIS A 134 18.39 5.13 0.93
N SER A 135 18.02 5.38 2.20
CA SER A 135 18.27 6.63 2.90
C SER A 135 18.73 6.38 4.32
N LEU A 136 19.87 6.97 4.69
CA LEU A 136 20.37 6.93 6.07
C LEU A 136 19.46 7.72 7.02
N GLN A 137 18.82 8.79 6.55
CA GLN A 137 18.06 9.68 7.43
C GLN A 137 16.70 9.09 7.83
N THR A 138 16.15 8.18 7.03
CA THR A 138 14.84 7.56 7.27
C THR A 138 14.86 6.06 6.94
N PRO A 139 15.67 5.25 7.65
CA PRO A 139 15.86 3.85 7.32
C PRO A 139 14.59 3.01 7.55
N LEU A 140 13.75 3.34 8.55
CA LEU A 140 12.52 2.60 8.84
C LEU A 140 11.45 2.82 7.77
N TYR A 141 11.29 4.04 7.25
CA TYR A 141 10.37 4.32 6.14
C TYR A 141 10.75 3.48 4.92
N PHE A 142 12.02 3.50 4.54
CA PHE A 142 12.54 2.80 3.37
C PHE A 142 12.38 1.28 3.54
N ALA A 143 12.81 0.74 4.68
CA ALA A 143 12.62 -0.67 5.00
C ALA A 143 11.13 -1.10 5.01
N SER A 144 10.24 -0.26 5.56
CA SER A 144 8.80 -0.54 5.59
C SER A 144 8.17 -0.60 4.19
N LYS A 145 8.64 0.25 3.26
CA LYS A 145 8.18 0.25 1.87
C LYS A 145 8.79 -0.91 1.07
N ALA A 146 10.04 -1.30 1.35
CA ALA A 146 10.66 -2.49 0.77
C ALA A 146 9.90 -3.76 1.16
N ALA A 147 9.47 -3.86 2.42
CA ALA A 147 8.67 -4.98 2.91
C ALA A 147 7.36 -5.14 2.12
N ILE A 148 6.67 -4.04 1.81
CA ILE A 148 5.44 -4.08 0.99
C ILE A 148 5.72 -4.55 -0.43
N ILE A 149 6.80 -4.07 -1.07
CA ILE A 149 7.18 -4.52 -2.41
C ILE A 149 7.39 -6.04 -2.43
N SER A 150 8.15 -6.55 -1.46
CA SER A 150 8.40 -7.99 -1.35
C SER A 150 7.11 -8.76 -1.10
N PHE A 151 6.24 -8.25 -0.21
CA PHE A 151 4.97 -8.89 0.13
C PHE A 151 4.04 -9.01 -1.08
N VAL A 152 3.88 -7.94 -1.87
CA VAL A 152 3.04 -7.99 -3.08
C VAL A 152 3.62 -8.98 -4.09
N LYS A 153 4.94 -9.00 -4.29
CA LYS A 153 5.56 -10.00 -5.17
C LYS A 153 5.35 -11.43 -4.68
N SER A 154 5.37 -11.69 -3.38
CA SER A 154 5.05 -13.01 -2.84
C SER A 154 3.61 -13.45 -3.08
N LEU A 155 2.67 -12.50 -3.23
CA LEU A 155 1.28 -12.81 -3.53
C LEU A 155 0.96 -12.87 -5.03
N ALA A 156 1.88 -12.46 -5.90
CA ALA A 156 1.69 -12.39 -7.35
C ALA A 156 1.16 -13.70 -7.97
N ASN A 157 1.70 -14.84 -7.53
CA ASN A 157 1.32 -16.17 -8.03
C ASN A 157 0.04 -16.72 -7.40
N LEU A 158 -0.44 -16.11 -6.32
CA LEU A 158 -1.51 -16.69 -5.51
C LEU A 158 -2.88 -16.59 -6.20
N LEU A 159 -3.10 -15.57 -7.02
CA LEU A 159 -4.45 -15.15 -7.40
C LEU A 159 -4.70 -15.09 -8.91
N THR A 160 -3.84 -15.72 -9.72
CA THR A 160 -4.11 -15.96 -11.14
C THR A 160 -5.43 -16.73 -11.29
N GLY A 161 -6.52 -16.02 -11.60
CA GLY A 161 -7.88 -16.56 -11.79
C GLY A 161 -8.95 -16.18 -10.74
N PHE A 162 -8.60 -15.50 -9.63
CA PHE A 162 -9.58 -15.10 -8.60
C PHE A 162 -9.47 -13.64 -8.13
N CYS A 163 -8.25 -13.08 -8.13
CA CYS A 163 -8.02 -11.71 -7.71
C CYS A 163 -6.78 -11.15 -8.40
N TRP A 164 -6.89 -9.94 -8.90
CA TRP A 164 -5.76 -9.24 -9.50
C TRP A 164 -5.01 -8.54 -8.37
N ILE A 165 -3.71 -8.77 -8.25
CA ILE A 165 -2.89 -8.05 -7.27
C ILE A 165 -2.01 -7.09 -8.02
N GLU A 166 -2.12 -5.82 -7.71
CA GLU A 166 -1.35 -4.77 -8.35
C GLU A 166 -0.65 -3.92 -7.30
N LEU A 167 0.63 -3.67 -7.53
CA LEU A 167 1.35 -2.68 -6.75
C LEU A 167 1.65 -1.50 -7.65
N LEU A 168 0.92 -0.41 -7.42
CA LEU A 168 1.37 0.87 -7.94
C LEU A 168 2.49 1.41 -7.05
N ILE A 169 3.68 1.47 -7.60
CA ILE A 169 4.74 2.28 -7.02
C ILE A 169 4.63 3.73 -7.53
N GLN A 170 3.94 4.54 -6.75
CA GLN A 170 3.92 5.99 -6.93
C GLN A 170 5.26 6.60 -6.53
N LEU A 171 6.05 7.08 -7.50
CA LEU A 171 7.42 7.54 -7.27
C LEU A 171 7.69 9.00 -7.61
N PHE A 172 8.47 9.59 -6.72
CA PHE A 172 8.84 10.99 -6.73
C PHE A 172 7.72 11.97 -6.39
N PHE A 173 8.16 13.06 -5.79
CA PHE A 173 7.46 13.83 -4.78
C PHE A 173 6.04 14.22 -5.22
N THR A 174 5.00 13.57 -4.69
CA THR A 174 3.68 14.20 -4.71
C THR A 174 3.68 15.17 -3.54
N LEU A 175 3.60 16.48 -3.84
CA LEU A 175 3.49 17.47 -2.77
C LEU A 175 2.15 17.26 -2.07
N THR A 176 2.21 16.57 -0.94
CA THR A 176 1.08 16.23 -0.10
C THR A 176 1.39 16.66 1.33
N PRO A 177 0.37 16.74 2.20
CA PRO A 177 0.57 17.12 3.60
C PRO A 177 1.59 16.27 4.37
N ILE A 178 1.98 15.08 3.88
CA ILE A 178 3.04 14.25 4.48
C ILE A 178 4.40 14.97 4.57
N PHE A 179 4.64 15.95 3.68
CA PHE A 179 5.89 16.73 3.65
C PHE A 179 5.78 18.11 4.32
N HIS A 180 4.59 18.49 4.82
CA HIS A 180 4.40 19.74 5.55
C HIS A 180 5.10 19.80 6.92
N PRO A 181 5.22 18.69 7.69
CA PRO A 181 5.96 18.72 8.94
C PRO A 181 7.41 19.15 8.75
N GLU A 182 7.95 19.87 9.73
CA GLU A 182 9.30 20.46 9.66
C GLU A 182 10.38 19.41 9.36
N TYR A 183 10.29 18.22 9.97
CA TYR A 183 11.26 17.13 9.79
C TYR A 183 11.25 16.50 8.38
N CYS A 184 10.25 16.82 7.55
CA CYS A 184 10.13 16.37 6.16
C CYS A 184 10.41 17.48 5.14
N ARG A 185 10.54 18.74 5.58
CA ARG A 185 10.53 19.91 4.70
C ARG A 185 11.69 19.94 3.69
N ASP A 186 12.82 19.35 4.06
CA ASP A 186 14.00 19.26 3.18
C ASP A 186 13.89 18.15 2.12
N ARG A 187 12.82 17.34 2.16
CA ARG A 187 12.59 16.26 1.18
C ARG A 187 11.95 16.76 -0.09
N VAL A 188 10.93 17.61 0.07
CA VAL A 188 10.10 18.12 -1.01
C VAL A 188 9.83 19.59 -0.77
N ARG A 189 10.23 20.41 -1.72
CA ARG A 189 9.96 21.83 -1.72
C ARG A 189 8.76 22.12 -2.62
N PRO A 190 8.00 23.19 -2.34
CA PRO A 190 6.87 23.59 -3.18
C PRO A 190 7.25 23.86 -4.64
N ASP A 191 8.51 24.20 -4.89
CA ASP A 191 9.04 24.45 -6.21
C ASP A 191 9.71 23.21 -6.84
N ASP A 192 9.66 22.03 -6.23
CA ASP A 192 10.19 20.83 -6.87
C ASP A 192 9.27 20.34 -8.00
N LEU A 193 9.86 19.70 -9.00
CA LEU A 193 9.11 19.00 -10.05
C LEU A 193 8.42 17.77 -9.43
N THR A 194 7.11 17.90 -9.20
CA THR A 194 6.33 17.02 -8.33
C THR A 194 5.09 16.51 -9.06
N LEU A 195 4.67 15.28 -8.76
CA LEU A 195 3.38 14.77 -9.25
C LEU A 195 2.24 15.48 -8.52
N THR A 196 1.11 15.67 -9.20
CA THR A 196 -0.14 16.14 -8.56
C THR A 196 -0.97 14.95 -8.11
N PRO A 197 -1.87 15.11 -7.12
CA PRO A 197 -2.83 14.07 -6.76
C PRO A 197 -3.65 13.54 -7.94
N ASP A 198 -3.96 14.38 -8.93
CA ASP A 198 -4.67 13.97 -10.13
C ASP A 198 -3.83 13.03 -11.01
N HIS A 199 -2.54 13.33 -11.20
CA HIS A 199 -1.63 12.40 -11.89
C HIS A 199 -1.56 11.05 -11.17
N CYS A 200 -1.49 11.06 -9.84
CA CYS A 200 -1.53 9.86 -9.02
C CYS A 200 -2.81 9.05 -9.27
N ALA A 201 -3.97 9.69 -9.14
CA ALA A 201 -5.26 9.05 -9.29
C ALA A 201 -5.47 8.48 -10.70
N THR A 202 -5.06 9.21 -11.75
CA THR A 202 -5.11 8.70 -13.13
C THR A 202 -4.27 7.44 -13.29
N VAL A 203 -3.02 7.45 -12.81
CA VAL A 203 -2.16 6.27 -12.98
C VAL A 203 -2.63 5.09 -12.12
N MET A 204 -3.11 5.34 -10.89
CA MET A 204 -3.76 4.32 -10.06
C MET A 204 -4.93 3.66 -10.78
N PHE A 205 -5.78 4.46 -11.43
CA PHE A 205 -6.93 3.94 -12.18
C PHE A 205 -6.49 3.15 -13.41
N ASN A 206 -5.48 3.61 -14.14
CA ASN A 206 -4.94 2.90 -15.29
C ASN A 206 -4.31 1.56 -14.89
N VAL A 207 -3.57 1.52 -13.78
CA VAL A 207 -3.01 0.26 -13.25
C VAL A 207 -4.12 -0.75 -12.93
N LEU A 208 -5.22 -0.28 -12.34
CA LEU A 208 -6.40 -1.09 -11.99
C LEU A 208 -7.22 -1.60 -13.18
N THR A 209 -7.09 -0.99 -14.36
CA THR A 209 -8.05 -1.21 -15.46
C THR A 209 -7.43 -1.56 -16.80
N GLU A 210 -6.15 -1.26 -17.00
CA GLU A 210 -5.46 -1.55 -18.27
C GLU A 210 -4.87 -2.97 -18.25
N PRO A 211 -5.11 -3.78 -19.29
CA PRO A 211 -4.79 -5.21 -19.30
C PRO A 211 -3.29 -5.53 -19.31
N GLN A 212 -2.42 -4.52 -19.47
CA GLN A 212 -0.98 -4.70 -19.40
C GLN A 212 -0.45 -4.80 -17.97
N TYR A 213 -1.27 -4.44 -16.98
CA TYR A 213 -0.94 -4.49 -15.56
C TYR A 213 -1.73 -5.63 -14.89
N GLY A 214 -1.13 -6.26 -13.90
CA GLY A 214 -1.73 -7.38 -13.16
C GLY A 214 -0.67 -8.28 -12.52
N ASP A 215 -1.11 -9.30 -11.80
CA ASP A 215 -0.25 -10.41 -11.31
C ASP A 215 1.05 -9.97 -10.61
N GLY A 216 0.92 -9.00 -9.70
CA GLY A 216 2.02 -8.43 -8.92
C GLY A 216 2.90 -7.47 -9.71
N SER A 217 2.39 -6.85 -10.78
CA SER A 217 3.06 -5.73 -11.46
C SER A 217 3.53 -4.68 -10.45
N ILE A 218 4.70 -4.13 -10.73
CA ILE A 218 5.36 -3.14 -9.89
C ILE A 218 5.53 -1.89 -10.74
N VAL A 219 4.61 -0.93 -10.64
CA VAL A 219 4.55 0.17 -11.60
C VAL A 219 5.15 1.44 -11.01
N GLU A 220 6.31 1.87 -11.49
CA GLU A 220 6.93 3.15 -11.16
C GLU A 220 6.32 4.27 -11.98
N THR A 221 5.86 5.33 -11.30
CA THR A 221 5.40 6.58 -11.92
C THR A 221 6.28 7.71 -11.50
N MET A 222 6.75 8.58 -12.39
CA MET A 222 7.54 9.78 -12.05
C MET A 222 7.16 10.96 -12.95
N LEU A 223 7.35 12.19 -12.47
CA LEU A 223 7.34 13.38 -13.33
C LEU A 223 8.76 13.65 -13.84
N VAL A 224 8.93 13.68 -15.16
CA VAL A 224 10.23 13.91 -15.82
C VAL A 224 10.17 15.16 -16.71
N GLY A 225 11.32 15.64 -17.16
CA GLY A 225 11.43 16.85 -17.99
C GLY A 225 11.80 18.10 -17.19
N THR A 226 11.26 19.26 -17.56
CA THR A 226 11.47 20.53 -16.85
C THR A 226 10.16 21.06 -16.29
N LYS A 227 10.20 22.12 -15.49
CA LYS A 227 8.97 22.78 -14.98
C LYS A 227 8.10 23.31 -16.11
N GLU A 228 8.72 23.76 -17.19
CA GLU A 228 8.04 24.33 -18.36
C GLU A 228 7.48 23.26 -19.30
N ASN A 229 8.05 22.05 -19.28
CA ASN A 229 7.61 20.93 -20.11
C ASN A 229 7.69 19.60 -19.33
N PRO A 230 6.80 19.39 -18.34
CA PRO A 230 6.78 18.18 -17.55
C PRO A 230 6.03 17.06 -18.29
N SER A 231 6.44 15.81 -18.08
CA SER A 231 5.70 14.64 -18.55
C SER A 231 5.65 13.54 -17.50
N VAL A 232 4.50 12.86 -17.40
CA VAL A 232 4.35 11.70 -16.53
C VAL A 232 4.95 10.49 -17.23
N HIS A 233 5.97 9.91 -16.62
CA HIS A 233 6.64 8.71 -17.08
C HIS A 233 6.20 7.53 -16.21
N VAL A 234 5.58 6.53 -16.84
CA VAL A 234 5.12 5.30 -16.18
C VAL A 234 5.90 4.12 -16.76
N ARG A 235 6.45 3.26 -15.90
CA ARG A 235 7.11 2.02 -16.32
C ARG A 235 6.91 0.90 -15.31
N GLU A 236 7.04 -0.34 -15.75
CA GLU A 236 7.18 -1.46 -14.83
C GLU A 236 8.63 -1.55 -14.30
N VAL A 237 8.78 -1.91 -13.02
CA VAL A 237 10.05 -2.18 -12.36
C VAL A 237 10.33 -3.69 -12.42
N PRO A 238 11.34 -4.15 -13.18
CA PRO A 238 11.61 -5.57 -13.36
C PRO A 238 12.37 -6.14 -12.16
N LEU A 239 11.71 -6.33 -11.02
CA LEU A 239 12.34 -6.88 -9.80
C LEU A 239 12.93 -8.27 -9.99
N THR A 240 12.41 -9.04 -10.96
CA THR A 240 12.95 -10.35 -11.35
C THR A 240 14.38 -10.25 -11.88
N ALA A 241 14.83 -9.07 -12.33
CA ALA A 241 16.23 -8.85 -12.70
C ALA A 241 17.20 -8.96 -11.51
N LEU A 242 16.70 -8.90 -10.27
CA LEU A 242 17.48 -9.12 -9.04
C LEU A 242 17.56 -10.61 -8.65
N TYR A 243 16.79 -11.48 -9.31
CA TYR A 243 16.77 -12.90 -8.95
C TYR A 243 18.10 -13.56 -9.34
N PRO A 244 18.54 -14.60 -8.60
CA PRO A 244 19.73 -15.34 -8.95
C PRO A 244 19.64 -15.90 -10.38
N THR A 245 20.67 -15.63 -11.20
CA THR A 245 20.76 -16.14 -12.58
C THR A 245 21.28 -17.58 -12.65
N VAL A 246 21.77 -18.10 -11.52
CA VAL A 246 22.20 -19.48 -11.35
C VAL A 246 21.54 -20.05 -10.10
N GLY A 247 20.94 -21.24 -10.23
CA GLY A 247 20.36 -22.00 -9.13
C GLY A 247 21.28 -23.13 -8.67
N PRO A 248 20.93 -23.84 -7.59
CA PRO A 248 21.68 -25.03 -7.17
C PRO A 248 21.76 -26.02 -8.34
N VAL A 249 22.99 -26.33 -8.76
CA VAL A 249 23.25 -27.25 -9.87
C VAL A 249 22.80 -28.65 -9.46
N GLY A 250 21.83 -29.22 -10.18
CA GLY A 250 21.47 -30.64 -10.08
C GLY A 250 20.51 -31.03 -8.96
N GLN A 251 19.53 -30.18 -8.57
CA GLN A 251 18.46 -30.61 -7.66
C GLN A 251 17.07 -30.43 -8.27
N ASP A 252 16.30 -31.52 -8.23
CA ASP A 252 14.83 -31.48 -8.25
C ASP A 252 14.38 -30.60 -7.08
N ASN A 253 14.06 -29.34 -7.39
CA ASN A 253 13.66 -28.37 -6.38
C ASN A 253 12.14 -28.33 -6.30
N HIS A 254 11.58 -29.01 -5.28
CA HIS A 254 10.14 -29.10 -5.09
C HIS A 254 9.49 -27.79 -4.59
N LEU A 255 10.24 -26.69 -4.42
CA LEU A 255 9.68 -25.41 -3.94
C LEU A 255 8.53 -24.91 -4.82
N LEU A 256 8.68 -24.98 -6.15
CA LEU A 256 7.62 -24.57 -7.08
C LEU A 256 6.40 -25.50 -6.98
N GLU A 257 6.61 -26.81 -6.82
CA GLU A 257 5.51 -27.77 -6.64
C GLU A 257 4.74 -27.53 -5.34
N GLU A 258 5.43 -27.18 -4.26
CA GLU A 258 4.79 -26.85 -2.98
C GLU A 258 4.04 -25.51 -3.05
N GLU A 259 4.57 -24.51 -3.78
CA GLU A 259 3.85 -23.27 -4.07
C GLU A 259 2.57 -23.53 -4.89
N GLU A 260 2.64 -24.36 -5.93
CA GLU A 260 1.46 -24.76 -6.71
C GLU A 260 0.43 -25.51 -5.87
N LYS A 261 0.86 -26.45 -5.02
CA LYS A 261 -0.03 -27.16 -4.07
C LYS A 261 -0.70 -26.19 -3.11
N PHE A 262 0.06 -25.23 -2.59
CA PHE A 262 -0.46 -24.23 -1.67
C PHE A 262 -1.48 -23.32 -2.34
N THR A 263 -1.19 -22.82 -3.55
CA THR A 263 -2.12 -22.03 -4.35
C THR A 263 -3.40 -22.82 -4.63
N LYS A 264 -3.28 -24.07 -5.08
CA LYS A 264 -4.44 -24.94 -5.32
C LYS A 264 -5.27 -25.16 -4.06
N HIS A 265 -4.61 -25.39 -2.92
CA HIS A 265 -5.31 -25.53 -1.64
C HIS A 265 -6.14 -24.29 -1.30
N LEU A 266 -5.58 -23.09 -1.47
CA LEU A 266 -6.29 -21.83 -1.20
C LEU A 266 -7.44 -21.57 -2.19
N GLN A 267 -7.28 -21.97 -3.45
CA GLN A 267 -8.34 -21.91 -4.47
C GLN A 267 -9.51 -22.84 -4.11
N GLU A 268 -9.22 -24.06 -3.65
CA GLU A 268 -10.25 -25.06 -3.32
C GLU A 268 -10.91 -24.82 -1.96
N ASN A 269 -10.13 -24.43 -0.94
CA ASN A 269 -10.55 -24.46 0.47
C ASN A 269 -10.60 -23.07 1.12
N GLY A 270 -10.11 -22.02 0.44
CA GLY A 270 -9.95 -20.71 1.06
C GLY A 270 -8.87 -20.71 2.14
N MET A 271 -8.90 -19.74 3.05
CA MET A 271 -7.94 -19.65 4.18
C MET A 271 -8.44 -20.34 5.46
N ARG A 272 -9.68 -20.84 5.46
CA ARG A 272 -10.32 -21.43 6.63
C ARG A 272 -10.03 -22.93 6.66
N LYS A 273 -9.80 -23.47 7.86
CA LYS A 273 -9.58 -24.92 8.07
C LYS A 273 -10.90 -25.66 8.18
#